data_AF-A0A522MVV4-F1
#
_entry.id   AF-A0A522MVV4-F1
#
_cell.length_a   1.000
_cell.length_b   1.000
_cell.length_c   1.000
_cell.angle_alpha   90.00
_cell.angle_beta   90.00
_cell.angle_gamma   90.00
#
_symmetry.space_group_name_H-M   'P 1'
#
loop_
_entity.id
_entity.type
_entity.pdbx_description
1 polymer ?
#
loop_
_entity_poly.entity_id
_entity_poly.type
_entity_poly.pdbx_seq_one_letter_code
_entity_poly.pdbx_strand_id
1 'polypeptide(L)'
;MYELPYGHPAESRPAGGPITCLVCGCRLTPAAGLEGTAWRHFQVRPGQDARGDRPACLDELHRADGTVFREIESLMEAPALS
;
A
#
# COMPACT_ATOMS: atom_id res chain seq x y z
N MET A 1 42.68 6.92 -22.97
CA MET A 1 41.39 6.21 -23.13
C MET A 1 40.84 6.02 -21.73
N TYR A 2 39.68 6.65 -21.49
CA TYR A 2 39.05 6.87 -20.19
C TYR A 2 38.01 5.80 -19.91
N GLU A 3 38.13 5.04 -18.82
CA GLU A 3 36.98 4.32 -18.24
C GLU A 3 37.13 4.40 -16.71
N LEU A 4 36.33 5.25 -16.07
CA LEU A 4 36.22 5.24 -14.60
C LEU A 4 35.33 4.04 -14.22
N PRO A 5 35.81 3.06 -13.42
CA PRO A 5 35.07 1.83 -13.13
C PRO A 5 34.04 2.04 -12.01
N TYR A 6 33.28 3.14 -12.04
CA TYR A 6 32.12 3.30 -11.15
C TYR A 6 30.93 2.51 -11.71
N GLY A 7 31.12 1.21 -11.92
CA GLY A 7 30.01 0.28 -11.85
C GLY A 7 29.67 0.15 -10.37
N HIS A 8 28.79 1.00 -9.85
CA HIS A 8 28.13 0.69 -8.59
C HIS A 8 27.56 -0.73 -8.76
N PRO A 9 27.86 -1.69 -7.87
CA PRO A 9 27.19 -2.97 -7.93
C PRO A 9 25.70 -2.66 -8.00
N ALA A 10 25.00 -3.23 -8.97
CA ALA A 10 23.56 -3.13 -9.05
C ALA A 10 23.04 -3.62 -7.69
N GLU A 11 22.80 -2.67 -6.80
CA GLU A 11 22.29 -2.91 -5.47
C GLU A 11 21.08 -3.80 -5.65
N SER A 12 21.08 -4.94 -4.97
CA SER A 12 20.03 -5.95 -5.08
C SER A 12 18.71 -5.25 -4.83
N ARG A 13 18.03 -4.89 -5.93
CA ARG A 13 16.78 -4.16 -5.84
C ARG A 13 15.85 -5.09 -5.09
N PRO A 14 15.32 -4.69 -3.92
CA PRO A 14 14.49 -5.59 -3.14
C PRO A 14 13.42 -6.17 -4.04
N ALA A 15 13.25 -7.49 -4.02
CA ALA A 15 12.48 -8.25 -5.01
C ALA A 15 10.98 -7.86 -5.09
N GLY A 16 10.52 -6.96 -4.23
CA GLY A 16 9.19 -6.37 -4.29
C GLY A 16 9.18 -5.10 -5.14
N GLY A 17 8.54 -5.18 -6.31
CA GLY A 17 8.14 -3.98 -7.05
C GLY A 17 7.21 -3.07 -6.21
N PRO A 18 6.88 -1.86 -6.71
CA PRO A 18 5.95 -0.99 -6.01
C PRO A 18 4.58 -1.66 -5.87
N ILE A 19 4.06 -1.71 -4.64
CA ILE A 19 2.69 -2.18 -4.38
C ILE A 19 1.73 -1.03 -4.72
N THR A 20 0.66 -1.34 -5.45
CA THR A 20 -0.33 -0.36 -5.92
C THR A 20 -1.71 -0.75 -5.41
N CYS A 21 -2.48 0.23 -4.94
CA CYS A 21 -3.88 0.04 -4.60
C CYS A 21 -4.67 -0.43 -5.83
N LEU A 22 -5.38 -1.54 -5.73
CA LEU A 22 -6.19 -2.06 -6.83
C LEU A 22 -7.47 -1.23 -7.09
N VAL A 23 -7.87 -0.40 -6.12
CA VAL A 23 -9.07 0.45 -6.25
C VAL A 23 -8.77 1.73 -7.03
N CYS A 24 -7.69 2.44 -6.68
CA CYS A 24 -7.40 3.76 -7.25
C CYS A 24 -6.08 3.81 -8.05
N GLY A 25 -5.28 2.74 -8.06
CA GLY A 25 -3.99 2.68 -8.75
C GLY A 25 -2.86 3.48 -8.08
N CYS A 26 -3.08 4.09 -6.91
CA CYS A 26 -2.04 4.81 -6.20
C CYS A 26 -0.97 3.88 -5.64
N ARG A 27 0.28 4.34 -5.66
CA ARG A 27 1.37 3.63 -4.99
C ARG A 27 1.17 3.64 -3.49
N LEU A 28 1.37 2.48 -2.88
CA LEU A 28 1.27 2.28 -1.45
C LEU A 28 2.67 2.25 -0.82
N THR A 29 2.74 2.69 0.43
CA THR A 29 3.95 2.64 1.27
C THR A 29 3.69 1.76 2.47
N PRO A 30 4.71 1.08 3.02
CA PRO A 30 4.56 0.33 4.28
C PRO A 30 3.94 1.22 5.37
N ALA A 31 2.94 0.69 6.07
CA ALA A 31 2.37 1.38 7.21
C ALA A 31 3.37 1.34 8.37
N ALA A 32 3.62 2.49 9.00
CA ALA A 32 4.56 2.59 10.11
C ALA A 32 4.11 1.71 11.29
N GLY A 33 5.01 0.88 11.81
CA GLY A 33 4.75 -0.14 12.83
C GLY A 33 4.21 -1.46 12.28
N LEU A 34 3.99 -1.58 10.97
CA LEU A 34 3.44 -2.76 10.27
C LEU A 34 4.23 -3.07 8.99
N GLU A 35 5.53 -2.77 8.99
CA GLU A 35 6.41 -3.00 7.83
C GLU A 35 6.34 -4.45 7.35
N GLY A 36 5.99 -4.64 6.08
CA GLY A 36 5.88 -5.96 5.46
C GLY A 36 4.57 -6.71 5.73
N THR A 37 3.66 -6.15 6.53
CA THR A 37 2.34 -6.75 6.81
C THR A 37 1.18 -5.88 6.32
N ALA A 38 1.33 -4.55 6.38
CA ALA A 38 0.31 -3.62 5.92
C ALA A 38 0.90 -2.44 5.14
N TRP A 39 0.10 -1.91 4.23
CA TRP A 39 0.43 -0.81 3.36
C TRP A 39 -0.67 0.25 3.39
N ARG A 40 -0.31 1.50 3.17
CA ARG A 40 -1.22 2.65 3.16
C ARG A 40 -0.88 3.61 2.04
N HIS A 41 -1.81 4.52 1.75
CA HIS A 41 -1.57 5.58 0.78
C HIS A 41 -0.44 6.50 1.25
N PHE A 42 0.43 6.84 0.30
CA PHE A 42 1.31 7.99 0.47
C PHE A 42 0.48 9.27 0.29
N GLN A 43 0.44 10.10 1.33
CA GLN A 43 -0.30 11.36 1.35
C GLN A 43 0.69 12.53 1.39
N VAL A 44 0.67 13.37 0.36
CA VAL A 44 1.41 14.65 0.38
C VAL A 44 0.66 15.66 1.26
N ARG A 45 -0.66 15.60 1.24
CA ARG A 45 -1.57 16.41 2.05
C ARG A 45 -2.56 15.48 2.75
N PRO A 46 -2.88 15.72 4.03
CA PRO A 46 -3.89 14.93 4.73
C PRO A 46 -5.21 14.89 3.94
N GLY A 47 -5.80 13.70 3.80
CA GLY A 47 -7.07 13.51 3.11
C GLY A 47 -6.98 13.56 1.58
N GLN A 48 -5.77 13.58 1.00
CA GLN A 48 -5.56 13.47 -0.45
C GLN A 48 -4.51 12.41 -0.80
N ASP A 49 -4.73 11.71 -1.90
CA ASP A 49 -3.70 10.85 -2.48
C ASP A 49 -2.60 11.66 -3.17
N ALA A 50 -1.60 10.98 -3.74
CA ALA A 50 -0.49 11.63 -4.42
C ALA A 50 -0.90 12.42 -5.68
N ARG A 51 -2.10 12.20 -6.23
CA ARG A 51 -2.67 12.93 -7.37
C ARG A 51 -3.54 14.12 -6.94
N GLY A 52 -3.89 14.21 -5.66
CA GLY A 52 -4.79 15.22 -5.11
C GLY A 52 -6.25 14.75 -4.99
N ASP A 53 -6.54 13.48 -5.31
CA ASP A 53 -7.87 12.91 -5.23
C ASP A 53 -8.23 12.50 -3.79
N ARG A 54 -9.52 12.30 -3.52
CA ARG A 54 -10.04 11.82 -2.22
C ARG A 54 -10.73 10.45 -2.35
N PRO A 55 -10.01 9.38 -2.71
CA PRO A 55 -10.62 8.07 -2.87
C PRO A 55 -11.07 7.50 -1.51
N ALA A 56 -12.14 6.71 -1.48
CA ALA A 56 -12.66 6.10 -0.24
C ALA A 56 -11.63 5.18 0.45
N CYS A 57 -10.74 4.56 -0.31
CA CYS A 57 -9.69 3.70 0.22
C CYS A 57 -8.51 4.45 0.84
N LEU A 58 -8.53 5.79 0.90
CA LEU A 58 -7.37 6.59 1.27
C LEU A 58 -6.83 6.25 2.67
N ASP A 59 -7.74 6.17 3.63
CA ASP A 59 -7.42 5.92 5.05
C ASP A 59 -7.46 4.42 5.41
N GLU A 60 -7.76 3.55 4.44
CA GLU A 60 -7.82 2.11 4.60
C GLU A 60 -6.42 1.48 4.57
N LEU A 61 -6.23 0.43 5.37
CA LEU A 61 -5.04 -0.42 5.27
C LEU A 61 -5.18 -1.39 4.10
N HIS A 62 -4.05 -1.72 3.49
CA HIS A 62 -3.94 -2.59 2.33
C HIS A 62 -2.98 -3.74 2.59
N ARG A 63 -3.23 -4.86 1.91
CA ARG A 63 -2.34 -6.03 1.86
C ARG A 63 -1.24 -5.84 0.81
N ALA A 64 -0.30 -6.78 0.78
CA ALA A 64 0.84 -6.79 -0.15
C ALA A 64 0.41 -6.87 -1.63
N ASP A 65 -0.80 -7.35 -1.89
CA ASP A 65 -1.40 -7.46 -3.23
C ASP A 65 -2.16 -6.19 -3.66
N GLY A 66 -2.25 -5.18 -2.80
CA GLY A 66 -2.97 -3.93 -3.09
C GLY A 66 -4.48 -3.97 -2.83
N THR A 67 -5.00 -5.04 -2.21
CA THR A 67 -6.40 -5.09 -1.75
C THR A 67 -6.55 -4.45 -0.36
N VAL A 68 -7.71 -3.84 -0.09
CA VAL A 68 -8.04 -3.33 1.25
C VAL A 68 -8.25 -4.48 2.23
N PHE A 69 -7.83 -4.29 3.49
CA PHE A 69 -8.28 -5.14 4.58
C PHE A 69 -9.77 -4.90 4.79
N ARG A 70 -10.62 -5.73 4.17
CA ARG A 70 -12.03 -5.76 4.52
C ARG A 70 -12.16 -6.28 5.94
N GLU A 71 -12.71 -5.47 6.83
CA GLU A 71 -13.23 -5.94 8.10
C GLU A 71 -14.24 -7.04 7.78
N ILE A 72 -14.04 -8.24 8.33
CA ILE A 72 -15.02 -9.32 8.17
C ILE A 72 -16.19 -8.96 9.09
N GLU A 73 -17.03 -8.00 8.71
CA GLU A 73 -18.35 -7.81 9.31
C GLU A 73 -19.32 -8.89 8.77
N SER A 74 -18.97 -10.16 8.97
CA SER A 74 -19.86 -11.27 8.60
C SER A 74 -19.53 -12.55 9.39
N LEU A 75 -19.44 -12.44 10.73
CA LEU A 75 -19.60 -13.60 11.62
C LEU A 75 -20.51 -13.32 12.84
N MET A 76 -21.28 -12.23 12.84
CA MET A 76 -22.29 -11.95 13.87
C MET A 76 -23.63 -11.48 13.28
N GLU A 77 -24.01 -12.04 12.14
CA GLU A 77 -25.42 -12.30 11.88
C GLU A 77 -25.86 -13.43 12.84
N ALA A 78 -26.02 -13.12 14.12
CA ALA A 78 -26.78 -13.97 15.01
C ALA A 78 -28.25 -13.78 14.63
N PRO A 79 -28.97 -14.83 14.20
CA PRO A 79 -30.35 -14.69 13.76
C PRO A 79 -31.22 -14.16 14.90
N ALA A 80 -32.19 -13.32 14.55
CA ALA A 80 -33.30 -12.96 15.41
C ALA A 80 -33.92 -14.23 16.01
N LEU A 81 -33.88 -14.36 17.33
CA LEU A 81 -34.77 -15.27 18.05
C LEU A 81 -35.82 -14.41 18.73
N SER A 82 -37.05 -14.66 18.29
CA SER A 82 -38.32 -14.22 18.88
C SER A 82 -38.47 -14.65 20.34
#